data_AF-A0A957J0W6-F1
#
_entry.id   AF-A0A957J0W6-F1
#
_cell.length_a   1.000
_cell.length_b   1.000
_cell.length_c   1.000
_cell.angle_alpha   90.00
_cell.angle_beta   90.00
_cell.angle_gamma   90.00
#
_symmetry.space_group_name_H-M   'P 1'
#
loop_
_entity.id
_entity.type
_entity.pdbx_description
1 polymer ?
#
loop_
_entity_poly.entity_id
_entity_poly.type
_entity_poly.pdbx_seq_one_letter_code
_entity_poly.pdbx_strand_id
1 'polypeptide(L)'
;APVEKNDGLGSEEVVWHSDNSYIERPPAGSTLYAREIPRDGSGRTFFNSQYAALETLPEHLAEAIAGRRSKQDASRNSAGVLRPGVTLPTCPEEVPGPMHSLVRVHPDTGRKALYLGRRRQWPSQYIEGYSNDESEALLDALWAHATDPRLQWMHEWRVGDMLVWDNRAPEFDINLHK
;
A
#
# COMPACT_ATOMS: atom_id res chain seq x y z
N ALA A 1 -3.13 1.93 25.81
CA ALA A 1 -3.40 0.48 25.95
C ALA A 1 -3.21 -0.19 24.59
N PRO A 2 -2.75 -1.45 24.51
CA PRO A 2 -2.90 -2.21 23.27
C PRO A 2 -4.39 -2.34 22.96
N VAL A 3 -4.74 -2.32 21.67
CA VAL A 3 -6.14 -2.37 21.24
C VAL A 3 -6.60 -3.84 21.33
N GLU A 4 -7.48 -4.16 22.29
CA GLU A 4 -7.92 -5.55 22.56
C GLU A 4 -8.76 -6.17 21.42
N LYS A 5 -9.40 -5.34 20.59
CA LYS A 5 -10.08 -5.76 19.37
C LYS A 5 -9.83 -4.78 18.26
N ASN A 6 -9.23 -5.26 17.18
CA ASN A 6 -9.13 -4.54 15.93
C ASN A 6 -10.09 -5.21 14.94
N ASP A 7 -11.29 -4.67 14.77
CA ASP A 7 -12.32 -5.22 13.87
C ASP A 7 -11.93 -5.15 12.37
N GLY A 8 -10.72 -4.67 12.07
CA GLY A 8 -10.05 -4.81 10.77
C GLY A 8 -9.42 -6.17 10.50
N LEU A 9 -9.49 -7.14 11.43
CA LEU A 9 -9.10 -8.54 11.22
C LEU A 9 -10.16 -9.30 10.39
N GLY A 10 -10.41 -8.82 9.17
CA GLY A 10 -11.29 -9.50 8.22
C GLY A 10 -10.60 -10.69 7.56
N SER A 11 -11.34 -11.77 7.32
CA SER A 11 -10.90 -12.94 6.56
C SER A 11 -11.09 -12.77 5.04
N GLU A 12 -10.92 -11.53 4.54
CA GLU A 12 -11.21 -11.15 3.17
C GLU A 12 -9.93 -10.88 2.38
N GLU A 13 -9.98 -11.06 1.06
CA GLU A 13 -8.88 -10.71 0.17
C GLU A 13 -8.60 -9.21 0.28
N VAL A 14 -7.37 -8.86 0.63
CA VAL A 14 -6.95 -7.46 0.76
C VAL A 14 -6.31 -7.02 -0.54
N VAL A 15 -6.67 -5.83 -1.02
CA VAL A 15 -5.98 -5.21 -2.17
C VAL A 15 -4.59 -4.74 -1.74
N TRP A 16 -3.60 -4.94 -2.61
CA TRP A 16 -2.21 -4.51 -2.43
C TRP A 16 -2.09 -3.10 -1.86
N HIS A 17 -1.26 -2.95 -0.80
CA HIS A 17 -1.12 -1.66 -0.13
C HIS A 17 0.16 -1.47 0.70
N SER A 18 0.54 -0.19 0.87
CA SER A 18 1.24 0.29 2.06
C SER A 18 0.29 0.48 3.23
N ASP A 19 0.70 -0.05 4.37
CA ASP A 19 -0.01 0.03 5.62
C ASP A 19 -0.17 1.49 6.12
N ASN A 20 -1.40 1.90 6.43
CA ASN A 20 -1.75 3.25 6.88
C ASN A 20 -1.14 4.42 6.07
N SER A 21 -0.97 4.27 4.76
CA SER A 21 -0.49 5.34 3.86
C SER A 21 -1.31 6.65 3.91
N TYR A 22 -2.56 6.57 4.34
CA TYR A 22 -3.50 7.68 4.49
C TYR A 22 -3.28 8.60 5.71
N ILE A 23 -2.22 8.39 6.51
CA ILE A 23 -1.84 9.31 7.61
C ILE A 23 -0.48 9.98 7.36
N GLU A 24 -0.29 11.17 7.95
CA GLU A 24 0.89 12.02 7.75
C GLU A 24 2.21 11.33 8.10
N ARG A 25 2.21 10.50 9.16
CA ARG A 25 3.35 9.70 9.59
C ARG A 25 2.92 8.24 9.74
N PRO A 26 2.98 7.43 8.65
CA PRO A 26 2.70 6.00 8.72
C PRO A 26 3.60 5.31 9.76
N PRO A 27 3.15 4.19 10.35
CA PRO A 27 3.96 3.43 11.30
C PRO A 27 5.26 2.94 10.63
N ALA A 28 6.33 2.79 11.41
CA ALA A 28 7.63 2.37 10.88
C ALA A 28 7.65 0.93 10.37
N GLY A 29 6.81 0.07 10.95
CA GLY A 29 6.66 -1.33 10.56
C GLY A 29 5.39 -1.90 11.18
N SER A 30 5.06 -3.12 10.77
CA SER A 30 3.90 -3.87 11.24
C SER A 30 4.31 -5.27 11.66
N THR A 31 3.45 -5.91 12.45
CA THR A 31 3.66 -7.27 12.96
C THR A 31 2.37 -8.07 12.85
N LEU A 32 2.43 -9.29 12.32
CA LEU A 32 1.29 -10.20 12.24
C LEU A 32 1.67 -11.55 12.84
N TYR A 33 0.80 -12.11 13.67
CA TYR A 33 1.02 -13.35 14.41
C TYR A 33 -0.14 -14.32 14.17
N ALA A 34 0.17 -15.51 13.63
CA ALA A 34 -0.81 -16.51 13.28
C ALA A 34 -1.32 -17.27 14.52
N ARG A 35 -2.52 -16.91 15.00
CA ARG A 35 -3.23 -17.65 16.05
C ARG A 35 -3.99 -18.86 15.52
N GLU A 36 -4.66 -18.67 14.38
CA GLU A 36 -5.45 -19.68 13.68
C GLU A 36 -5.22 -19.46 12.18
N ILE A 37 -5.25 -20.53 11.39
CA ILE A 37 -5.06 -20.48 9.94
C ILE A 37 -6.14 -21.32 9.24
N PRO A 38 -6.53 -20.98 7.99
CA PRO A 38 -7.44 -21.81 7.21
C PRO A 38 -6.91 -23.23 6.97
N ARG A 39 -7.81 -24.23 6.94
CA ARG A 39 -7.46 -25.65 6.77
C ARG A 39 -7.32 -26.08 5.30
N ASP A 40 -7.80 -25.26 4.38
CA ASP A 40 -7.76 -25.46 2.92
C ASP A 40 -6.45 -24.99 2.28
N GLY A 41 -5.54 -24.39 3.06
CA GLY A 41 -4.28 -23.82 2.55
C GLY A 41 -4.41 -22.42 1.98
N SER A 42 -5.58 -21.78 2.15
CA SER A 42 -5.78 -20.36 1.86
C SER A 42 -5.12 -19.45 2.88
N GLY A 43 -5.12 -18.14 2.59
CA GLY A 43 -4.70 -17.13 3.55
C GLY A 43 -3.18 -16.92 3.61
N ARG A 44 -2.47 -17.22 2.53
CA ARG A 44 -1.06 -16.83 2.33
C ARG A 44 -0.91 -15.31 2.37
N THR A 45 0.21 -14.80 2.84
CA THR A 45 0.55 -13.37 2.68
C THR A 45 1.57 -13.21 1.57
N PHE A 46 1.37 -12.23 0.69
CA PHE A 46 2.31 -11.87 -0.36
C PHE A 46 2.86 -10.47 -0.08
N PHE A 47 4.17 -10.34 -0.25
CA PHE A 47 4.91 -9.10 -0.19
C PHE A 47 5.57 -8.84 -1.54
N ASN A 48 5.96 -7.60 -1.82
CA ASN A 48 6.81 -7.27 -2.96
C ASN A 48 7.86 -6.22 -2.58
N SER A 49 9.08 -6.33 -3.08
CA SER A 49 10.12 -5.37 -2.69
C SER A 49 9.96 -4.05 -3.45
N GLN A 50 9.50 -2.98 -2.77
CA GLN A 50 9.43 -1.65 -3.39
C GLN A 50 10.81 -1.01 -3.64
N TYR A 51 11.88 -1.58 -3.08
CA TYR A 51 13.24 -1.30 -3.54
C TYR A 51 13.45 -1.85 -4.95
N ALA A 52 13.24 -3.16 -5.15
CA ALA A 52 13.40 -3.80 -6.46
C ALA A 52 12.42 -3.23 -7.51
N ALA A 53 11.20 -2.88 -7.12
CA ALA A 53 10.21 -2.24 -7.98
C ALA A 53 10.69 -0.88 -8.52
N LEU A 54 11.44 -0.10 -7.71
CA LEU A 54 12.06 1.14 -8.16
C LEU A 54 13.34 0.88 -9.00
N GLU A 55 14.18 -0.05 -8.55
CA GLU A 55 15.45 -0.42 -9.21
C GLU A 55 15.22 -1.02 -10.61
N THR A 56 14.07 -1.64 -10.86
CA THR A 56 13.68 -2.25 -12.15
C THR A 56 12.62 -1.46 -12.93
N LEU A 57 12.21 -0.29 -12.44
CA LEU A 57 11.14 0.50 -13.05
C LEU A 57 11.51 0.96 -14.46
N PRO A 58 10.62 0.80 -15.48
CA PRO A 58 10.86 1.33 -16.81
C PRO A 58 11.19 2.84 -16.79
N GLU A 59 12.20 3.24 -17.54
CA GLU A 59 12.79 4.59 -17.52
C GLU A 59 11.73 5.70 -17.62
N HIS A 60 10.82 5.60 -18.59
CA HIS A 60 9.72 6.56 -18.78
C HIS A 60 8.78 6.70 -17.57
N LEU A 61 8.56 5.62 -16.78
CA LEU A 61 7.78 5.69 -15.55
C LEU A 61 8.60 6.30 -14.40
N ALA A 62 9.89 5.97 -14.32
CA ALA A 62 10.81 6.55 -13.35
C ALA A 62 10.96 8.07 -13.53
N GLU A 63 11.06 8.54 -14.78
CA GLU A 63 11.03 9.95 -15.15
C GLU A 63 9.69 10.61 -14.79
N ALA A 64 8.56 9.97 -15.11
CA ALA A 64 7.23 10.50 -14.83
C ALA A 64 6.99 10.76 -13.33
N ILE A 65 7.51 9.91 -12.44
CA ILE A 65 7.39 10.07 -10.98
C ILE A 65 8.53 10.85 -10.31
N ALA A 66 9.56 11.25 -11.06
CA ALA A 66 10.76 11.86 -10.49
C ALA A 66 10.44 13.17 -9.72
N GLY A 67 10.73 13.17 -8.42
CA GLY A 67 10.45 14.32 -7.54
C GLY A 67 8.96 14.56 -7.22
N ARG A 68 8.05 13.71 -7.72
CA ARG A 68 6.60 13.89 -7.51
C ARG A 68 6.11 13.27 -6.21
N ARG A 69 4.94 13.75 -5.79
CA ARG A 69 4.20 13.26 -4.63
C ARG A 69 2.81 12.76 -5.05
N SER A 70 2.30 11.81 -4.29
CA SER A 70 0.92 11.31 -4.36
C SER A 70 0.13 11.72 -3.12
N LYS A 71 -1.08 12.27 -3.30
CA LYS A 71 -2.12 12.29 -2.28
C LYS A 71 -2.53 10.86 -1.96
N GLN A 72 -2.69 10.53 -0.68
CA GLN A 72 -3.23 9.26 -0.21
C GLN A 72 -4.63 9.48 0.35
N ASP A 73 -5.67 8.85 -0.23
CA ASP A 73 -7.05 9.06 0.23
C ASP A 73 -7.24 8.61 1.69
N ALA A 74 -7.73 9.52 2.51
CA ALA A 74 -8.16 9.27 3.88
C ALA A 74 -9.68 9.20 4.04
N SER A 75 -10.48 9.41 2.98
CA SER A 75 -11.95 9.39 3.06
C SER A 75 -12.49 8.02 3.46
N ARG A 76 -11.80 6.95 3.06
CA ARG A 76 -12.15 5.56 3.39
C ARG A 76 -11.28 4.98 4.52
N ASN A 77 -11.79 3.94 5.18
CA ASN A 77 -11.04 3.15 6.16
C ASN A 77 -10.27 1.99 5.49
N SER A 78 -9.57 1.18 6.29
CA SER A 78 -8.81 0.03 5.79
C SER A 78 -9.67 -1.04 5.10
N ALA A 79 -10.98 -1.10 5.37
CA ALA A 79 -11.94 -1.97 4.67
C ALA A 79 -12.57 -1.32 3.41
N GLY A 80 -12.24 -0.06 3.08
CA GLY A 80 -12.80 0.66 1.93
C GLY A 80 -14.13 1.35 2.19
N VAL A 81 -14.66 1.25 3.41
CA VAL A 81 -15.89 1.92 3.83
C VAL A 81 -15.61 3.42 4.05
N LEU A 82 -16.49 4.28 3.53
CA LEU A 82 -16.44 5.73 3.72
C LEU A 82 -16.54 6.08 5.21
N ARG A 83 -15.69 6.97 5.71
CA ARG A 83 -15.68 7.35 7.14
C ARG A 83 -16.94 8.17 7.48
N PRO A 84 -17.49 8.04 8.69
CA PRO A 84 -18.64 8.83 9.13
C PRO A 84 -18.38 10.34 8.98
N GLY A 85 -19.33 11.05 8.38
CA GLY A 85 -19.25 12.49 8.17
C GLY A 85 -18.35 12.96 7.01
N VAL A 86 -17.76 12.03 6.24
CA VAL A 86 -16.99 12.36 5.02
C VAL A 86 -17.86 12.17 3.79
N THR A 87 -17.89 13.17 2.91
CA THR A 87 -18.46 13.06 1.55
C THR A 87 -17.39 12.51 0.60
N LEU A 88 -17.78 11.72 -0.41
CA LEU A 88 -16.84 11.30 -1.44
C LEU A 88 -16.36 12.51 -2.26
N PRO A 89 -15.04 12.71 -2.42
CA PRO A 89 -14.49 13.72 -3.32
C PRO A 89 -15.03 13.58 -4.75
N THR A 90 -15.22 14.73 -5.41
CA THR A 90 -15.61 14.85 -6.82
C THR A 90 -14.47 15.39 -7.69
N CYS A 91 -13.43 15.98 -7.09
CA CYS A 91 -12.18 16.32 -7.75
C CYS A 91 -10.94 16.06 -6.84
N PRO A 92 -9.71 16.02 -7.38
CA PRO A 92 -8.48 15.75 -6.62
C PRO A 92 -8.21 16.71 -5.44
N GLU A 93 -8.66 17.96 -5.54
CA GLU A 93 -8.50 19.01 -4.54
C GLU A 93 -9.28 18.67 -3.26
N GLU A 94 -10.47 18.07 -3.42
CA GLU A 94 -11.35 17.64 -2.33
C GLU A 94 -10.86 16.36 -1.61
N VAL A 95 -9.91 15.61 -2.20
CA VAL A 95 -9.43 14.35 -1.62
C VAL A 95 -8.71 14.63 -0.29
N PRO A 96 -9.23 14.15 0.85
CA PRO A 96 -8.58 14.35 2.14
C PRO A 96 -7.39 13.40 2.28
N GLY A 97 -6.36 13.84 2.99
CA GLY A 97 -5.21 13.01 3.34
C GLY A 97 -3.85 13.62 2.97
N PRO A 98 -2.76 12.94 3.33
CA PRO A 98 -1.40 13.44 3.22
C PRO A 98 -0.84 13.37 1.79
N MET A 99 0.18 14.18 1.51
CA MET A 99 1.00 14.11 0.29
C MET A 99 2.32 13.39 0.60
N HIS A 100 2.53 12.20 0.05
CA HIS A 100 3.77 11.43 0.21
C HIS A 100 4.59 11.41 -1.08
N SER A 101 5.92 11.40 -0.98
CA SER A 101 6.79 11.28 -2.16
C SER A 101 6.67 9.89 -2.79
N LEU A 102 6.49 9.82 -4.11
CA LEU A 102 6.40 8.54 -4.84
C LEU A 102 7.73 7.78 -4.82
N VAL A 103 8.86 8.50 -4.72
CA VAL A 103 10.17 7.94 -4.43
C VAL A 103 10.56 8.37 -3.02
N ARG A 104 10.45 7.46 -2.04
CA ARG A 104 10.79 7.74 -0.64
C ARG A 104 12.20 7.28 -0.32
N VAL A 105 12.94 8.10 0.42
CA VAL A 105 14.25 7.72 0.99
C VAL A 105 14.00 7.09 2.35
N HIS A 106 14.48 5.86 2.56
CA HIS A 106 14.40 5.18 3.84
C HIS A 106 15.35 5.85 4.85
N PRO A 107 14.87 6.32 6.02
CA PRO A 107 15.64 7.20 6.90
C PRO A 107 16.93 6.55 7.44
N ASP A 108 16.88 5.27 7.79
CA ASP A 108 18.03 4.59 8.44
C ASP A 108 19.05 4.02 7.45
N THR A 109 18.69 3.84 6.17
CA THR A 109 19.51 3.13 5.17
C THR A 109 19.88 3.98 3.97
N GLY A 110 19.25 5.14 3.79
CA GLY A 110 19.45 6.04 2.64
C GLY A 110 18.96 5.47 1.29
N ARG A 111 18.49 4.23 1.24
CA ARG A 111 17.98 3.60 0.02
C ARG A 111 16.68 4.26 -0.43
N LYS A 112 16.50 4.41 -1.74
CA LYS A 112 15.25 4.88 -2.35
C LYS A 112 14.32 3.70 -2.62
N ALA A 113 13.05 3.82 -2.29
CA ALA A 113 12.01 2.85 -2.63
C ALA A 113 10.84 3.55 -3.33
N LEU A 114 10.11 2.81 -4.17
CA LEU A 114 8.80 3.23 -4.66
C LEU A 114 7.83 3.28 -3.47
N TYR A 115 6.93 4.26 -3.43
CA TYR A 115 5.94 4.38 -2.38
C TYR A 115 4.56 4.62 -2.96
N LEU A 116 3.86 3.51 -3.20
CA LEU A 116 2.44 3.49 -3.50
C LEU A 116 1.67 3.22 -2.21
N GLY A 117 0.53 3.87 -2.03
CA GLY A 117 -0.36 3.63 -0.91
C GLY A 117 -1.24 2.42 -1.15
N ARG A 118 -2.54 2.60 -1.36
CA ARG A 118 -3.49 1.52 -1.67
C ARG A 118 -4.14 1.73 -3.04
N ARG A 119 -4.28 0.68 -3.86
CA ARG A 119 -5.08 0.77 -5.11
C ARG A 119 -6.54 0.40 -4.84
N ARG A 120 -7.46 1.30 -5.19
CA ARG A 120 -8.91 1.12 -5.15
C ARG A 120 -9.57 1.94 -6.27
N GLN A 121 -10.86 1.73 -6.47
CA GLN A 121 -11.74 2.68 -7.17
C GLN A 121 -11.46 4.11 -6.68
N TRP A 122 -11.43 5.04 -7.62
CA TRP A 122 -11.18 6.44 -7.35
C TRP A 122 -12.21 7.05 -6.37
N PRO A 123 -11.81 7.96 -5.46
CA PRO A 123 -10.42 8.34 -5.17
C PRO A 123 -9.73 7.30 -4.29
N SER A 124 -8.47 7.00 -4.64
CA SER A 124 -7.59 6.15 -3.82
C SER A 124 -6.21 6.78 -3.66
N GLN A 125 -5.63 7.22 -4.78
CA GLN A 125 -4.40 7.99 -4.86
C GLN A 125 -4.52 9.05 -5.95
N TYR A 126 -3.77 10.14 -5.86
CA TYR A 126 -3.68 11.15 -6.92
C TYR A 126 -2.26 11.72 -7.00
N ILE A 127 -1.66 11.77 -8.20
CA ILE A 127 -0.29 12.23 -8.42
C ILE A 127 -0.28 13.74 -8.74
N GLU A 128 0.53 14.49 -7.98
CA GLU A 128 0.66 15.94 -8.09
C GLU A 128 1.11 16.38 -9.49
N GLY A 129 0.32 17.28 -10.10
CA GLY A 129 0.63 17.90 -11.39
C GLY A 129 0.23 17.07 -12.62
N TYR A 130 -0.70 16.13 -12.47
CA TYR A 130 -1.39 15.45 -13.57
C TYR A 130 -2.91 15.71 -13.51
N SER A 131 -3.62 15.53 -14.63
CA SER A 131 -5.07 15.37 -14.57
C SER A 131 -5.45 14.07 -13.84
N ASN A 132 -6.74 13.90 -13.52
CA ASN A 132 -7.18 12.69 -12.81
C ASN A 132 -6.93 11.42 -13.62
N ASP A 133 -7.24 11.45 -14.92
CA ASP A 133 -7.13 10.28 -15.80
C ASP A 133 -5.66 9.92 -16.08
N GLU A 134 -4.79 10.92 -16.25
CA GLU A 134 -3.33 10.71 -16.35
C GLU A 134 -2.75 10.14 -15.05
N SER A 135 -3.20 10.64 -13.90
CA SER A 135 -2.80 10.14 -12.58
C SER A 135 -3.21 8.68 -12.39
N GLU A 136 -4.47 8.33 -12.69
CA GLU A 136 -4.98 6.97 -12.57
C GLU A 136 -4.24 6.01 -13.54
N ALA A 137 -4.03 6.40 -14.80
CA ALA A 137 -3.28 5.60 -15.77
C ALA A 137 -1.82 5.39 -15.36
N LEU A 138 -1.15 6.42 -14.82
CA LEU A 138 0.21 6.29 -14.29
C LEU A 138 0.25 5.41 -13.04
N LEU A 139 -0.72 5.55 -12.12
CA LEU A 139 -0.85 4.66 -10.96
C LEU A 139 -1.04 3.20 -11.37
N ASP A 140 -1.88 2.92 -12.37
CA ASP A 140 -2.09 1.55 -12.86
C ASP A 140 -0.82 0.97 -13.48
N ALA A 141 -0.05 1.74 -14.25
CA ALA A 141 1.24 1.30 -14.78
C ALA A 141 2.27 1.01 -13.66
N LEU A 142 2.33 1.87 -12.63
CA LEU A 142 3.21 1.68 -11.46
C LEU A 142 2.81 0.44 -10.65
N TRP A 143 1.51 0.23 -10.41
CA TRP A 143 1.00 -0.94 -9.69
C TRP A 143 1.23 -2.24 -10.48
N ALA A 144 0.96 -2.24 -11.79
CA ALA A 144 1.22 -3.39 -12.66
C ALA A 144 2.70 -3.81 -12.65
N HIS A 145 3.64 -2.85 -12.67
CA HIS A 145 5.06 -3.15 -12.52
C HIS A 145 5.40 -3.63 -11.11
N ALA A 146 4.99 -2.89 -10.07
CA ALA A 146 5.33 -3.22 -8.69
C ALA A 146 4.83 -4.60 -8.26
N THR A 147 3.66 -5.03 -8.77
CA THR A 147 3.03 -6.32 -8.44
C THR A 147 3.42 -7.46 -9.39
N ASP A 148 4.42 -7.27 -10.26
CA ASP A 148 4.97 -8.36 -11.06
C ASP A 148 5.43 -9.54 -10.16
N PRO A 149 5.03 -10.80 -10.44
CA PRO A 149 5.40 -11.96 -9.62
C PRO A 149 6.90 -12.14 -9.38
N ARG A 150 7.78 -11.60 -10.24
CA ARG A 150 9.24 -11.64 -10.07
C ARG A 150 9.73 -10.76 -8.92
N LEU A 151 8.94 -9.79 -8.50
CA LEU A 151 9.21 -8.89 -7.37
C LEU A 151 8.56 -9.38 -6.07
N GLN A 152 7.76 -10.46 -6.12
CA GLN A 152 6.98 -10.94 -5.00
C GLN A 152 7.74 -11.98 -4.14
N TRP A 153 7.47 -11.93 -2.84
CA TRP A 153 7.73 -13.00 -1.87
C TRP A 153 6.40 -13.47 -1.27
N MET A 154 6.30 -14.74 -0.88
CA MET A 154 5.08 -15.32 -0.33
C MET A 154 5.40 -16.08 0.96
N HIS A 155 4.58 -15.85 1.98
CA HIS A 155 4.61 -16.56 3.25
C HIS A 155 3.40 -17.49 3.37
N GLU A 156 3.69 -18.79 3.51
CA GLU A 156 2.72 -19.83 3.84
C GLU A 156 2.72 -20.01 5.37
N TRP A 157 1.68 -19.49 6.02
CA TRP A 157 1.57 -19.41 7.47
C TRP A 157 1.45 -20.77 8.17
N ARG A 158 2.04 -20.86 9.36
CA ARG A 158 1.77 -21.89 10.37
C ARG A 158 1.30 -21.24 11.66
N VAL A 159 0.49 -21.94 12.45
CA VAL A 159 0.09 -21.45 13.78
C VAL A 159 1.33 -21.25 14.64
N GLY A 160 1.49 -20.05 15.19
CA GLY A 160 2.67 -19.62 15.95
C GLY A 160 3.71 -18.82 15.14
N ASP A 161 3.59 -18.75 13.81
CA ASP A 161 4.47 -17.91 13.01
C ASP A 161 4.21 -16.42 13.30
N MET A 162 5.27 -15.62 13.23
CA MET A 162 5.24 -14.17 13.38
C MET A 162 6.03 -13.52 12.25
N LEU A 163 5.39 -12.65 11.48
CA LEU A 163 6.06 -11.75 10.56
C LEU A 163 6.21 -10.36 11.20
N VAL A 164 7.34 -9.73 10.89
CA VAL A 164 7.67 -8.34 11.22
C VAL A 164 8.28 -7.74 9.96
N TRP A 165 7.73 -6.63 9.46
CA TRP A 165 8.20 -6.01 8.21
C TRP A 165 8.25 -4.47 8.33
N ASP A 166 9.01 -3.85 7.43
CA ASP A 166 9.22 -2.41 7.41
C ASP A 166 8.21 -1.71 6.46
N ASN A 167 7.45 -0.75 6.98
CA ASN A 167 6.47 0.02 6.22
C ASN A 167 7.07 1.28 5.58
N ARG A 168 8.35 1.61 5.87
CA ARG A 168 9.08 2.81 5.40
C ARG A 168 9.78 2.59 4.07
N ALA A 169 10.07 1.36 3.71
CA ALA A 169 10.29 0.95 2.34
C ALA A 169 9.43 -0.29 2.12
N PRO A 170 8.24 -0.17 1.52
CA PRO A 170 7.24 -1.22 1.64
C PRO A 170 7.78 -2.52 1.06
N GLU A 171 7.74 -3.54 1.90
CA GLU A 171 7.36 -4.87 1.45
C GLU A 171 5.82 -4.85 1.62
N PHE A 172 5.05 -4.76 0.52
CA PHE A 172 3.58 -4.54 0.66
C PHE A 172 2.87 -5.69 1.37
N ASP A 173 1.67 -5.40 1.88
CA ASP A 173 0.74 -6.36 2.48
C ASP A 173 -0.59 -6.28 1.68
N ILE A 174 -1.58 -7.16 1.74
CA ILE A 174 -1.58 -8.63 1.82
C ILE A 174 -2.15 -9.10 0.45
N ASN A 175 -2.01 -10.37 0.05
CA ASN A 175 -3.07 -11.01 -0.76
C ASN A 175 -3.43 -12.40 -0.19
N LEU A 176 -4.48 -12.45 0.63
CA LEU A 176 -5.07 -13.68 1.14
C LEU A 176 -5.83 -14.38 0.01
N HIS A 177 -5.11 -14.99 -0.92
CA HIS A 177 -5.73 -15.88 -1.89
C HIS A 177 -6.43 -17.03 -1.16
N LYS A 178 -7.69 -17.24 -1.55
CA LYS A 178 -8.49 -18.43 -1.23
C LYS A 178 -8.09 -19.59 -2.11
#